data_AF-A0A534MQ66-F1
#
_entry.id   AF-A0A534MQ66-F1
#
_cell.length_a   1.000
_cell.length_b   1.000
_cell.length_c   1.000
_cell.angle_alpha   90.00
_cell.angle_beta   90.00
_cell.angle_gamma   90.00
#
_symmetry.space_group_name_H-M   'P 1'
#
loop_
_entity.id
_entity.type
_entity.pdbx_description
1 polymer ?
#
loop_
_entity_poly.entity_id
_entity_poly.type
_entity_poly.pdbx_seq_one_letter_code
_entity_poly.pdbx_strand_id
1 'polypeptide(L)'
;MDMVASFDRNRRAIRVAATILAGLILLVVLANLLWPGPPAPTAAQSRMPPTQGPFPTFPMGPLLHAVRIDANANLSMRLLMTSLQGLVNRASVELYLDVPGVAGNTSRMLAYLASRYNVTYDILSAQSALDAYVRVAKGLIIYDPQRPESIDIGTVMAAQQRAVLVGPDLASWLAGRYGLSVLFDYAHRGDWTALDAIGAYDRALRELYPSSYPYLLAILPPDRWAIRDYLVQTGTFVFYLTQGMLASPFEAAATMRILQAAPRGIPILGWFNSPTLTEENSFVQMASAAGKFVVGVQDLPNLSVLTALGRNETHRQASSTASPTPVLQDKTYVVLAVPDGDNLDFVAGRMWDLWSQSPRGNLSFAWSLNPLLVDLAPPLLDMYYDSATPIDRFIAAPSGAGYLYPDDAGTGDLPRFVDFTKRYLDAADMDVVWLLNAFAASEIPYTSASLSTYVD
;
A
#
# COMPACT_ATOMS: atom_id res chain seq x y z
N MET A 1 -45.19 -24.33 -39.35
CA MET A 1 -43.95 -23.97 -40.07
C MET A 1 -43.13 -22.90 -39.33
N ASP A 2 -43.71 -22.12 -38.42
CA ASP A 2 -42.99 -21.01 -37.75
C ASP A 2 -42.02 -21.41 -36.61
N MET A 3 -42.21 -22.56 -35.95
CA MET A 3 -41.26 -23.02 -34.92
C MET A 3 -39.90 -23.43 -35.51
N VAL A 4 -39.88 -24.07 -36.69
CA VAL A 4 -38.63 -24.55 -37.31
C VAL A 4 -37.77 -23.39 -37.79
N ALA A 5 -38.39 -22.33 -38.33
CA ALA A 5 -37.69 -21.12 -38.76
C ALA A 5 -37.09 -20.31 -37.57
N SER A 6 -37.74 -20.34 -36.40
CA SER A 6 -37.26 -19.70 -35.18
C SER A 6 -36.04 -20.41 -34.58
N PHE A 7 -36.05 -21.75 -34.54
CA PHE A 7 -34.91 -22.56 -34.07
C PHE A 7 -33.66 -22.39 -34.95
N ASP A 8 -33.82 -22.28 -36.26
CA ASP A 8 -32.71 -22.08 -37.19
C ASP A 8 -32.09 -20.68 -37.10
N ARG A 9 -32.93 -19.66 -36.83
CA ARG A 9 -32.48 -18.28 -36.63
C ARG A 9 -31.66 -18.14 -35.34
N ASN A 10 -32.06 -18.82 -34.25
CA ASN A 10 -31.31 -18.86 -33.00
C ASN A 10 -29.98 -19.62 -33.12
N ARG A 11 -29.93 -20.73 -33.88
CA ARG A 11 -28.66 -21.44 -34.15
C ARG A 11 -27.68 -20.61 -34.96
N ARG A 12 -28.16 -19.84 -35.94
CA ARG A 12 -27.31 -18.88 -36.68
C ARG A 12 -26.80 -17.76 -35.78
N ALA A 13 -27.65 -17.19 -34.92
CA ALA A 13 -27.24 -16.15 -33.98
C ALA A 13 -26.17 -16.63 -33.00
N ILE A 14 -26.33 -17.84 -32.43
CA ILE A 14 -25.33 -18.44 -31.52
C ILE A 14 -24.01 -18.71 -32.25
N ARG A 15 -24.05 -19.21 -33.49
CA ARG A 15 -22.84 -19.42 -34.29
C ARG A 15 -22.13 -18.10 -34.59
N VAL A 16 -22.87 -17.05 -34.97
CA VAL A 16 -22.29 -15.72 -35.22
C VAL A 16 -21.66 -15.14 -33.95
N ALA A 17 -22.33 -15.23 -32.81
CA ALA A 17 -21.79 -14.79 -31.53
C ALA A 17 -20.53 -15.57 -31.12
N ALA A 18 -20.51 -16.89 -31.31
CA ALA A 18 -19.34 -17.73 -31.06
C ALA A 18 -18.17 -17.38 -31.98
N THR A 19 -18.43 -17.10 -33.27
CA THR A 19 -17.39 -16.66 -34.22
C THR A 19 -16.84 -15.28 -33.87
N ILE A 20 -17.69 -14.34 -33.44
CA ILE A 20 -17.26 -13.02 -32.98
C ILE A 20 -16.41 -13.15 -31.71
N LEU A 21 -16.83 -13.97 -30.75
CA LEU A 21 -16.08 -14.20 -29.52
C LEU A 21 -14.74 -14.88 -29.80
N ALA A 22 -14.70 -15.89 -30.66
CA ALA A 22 -13.46 -16.53 -31.10
C ALA A 22 -12.56 -15.55 -31.84
N GLY A 23 -13.13 -14.66 -32.67
CA GLY A 23 -12.41 -13.60 -33.35
C GLY A 23 -11.80 -12.58 -32.37
N LEU A 24 -12.54 -12.18 -31.34
CA LEU A 24 -12.07 -11.29 -30.27
C LEU A 24 -10.97 -11.95 -29.44
N ILE A 25 -11.13 -13.22 -29.05
CA ILE A 25 -10.09 -13.98 -28.34
C ILE A 25 -8.83 -14.09 -29.19
N LEU A 26 -8.97 -14.42 -30.47
CA LEU A 26 -7.83 -14.50 -31.38
C LEU A 26 -7.15 -13.14 -31.57
N LEU A 27 -7.92 -12.05 -31.63
CA LEU A 27 -7.42 -10.68 -31.67
C LEU A 27 -6.67 -10.30 -30.39
N VAL A 28 -7.17 -10.70 -29.21
CA VAL A 28 -6.49 -10.50 -27.93
C VAL A 28 -5.20 -11.31 -27.86
N VAL A 29 -5.21 -12.57 -28.31
CA VAL A 29 -4.02 -13.42 -28.37
C VAL A 29 -3.00 -12.87 -29.37
N LEU A 30 -3.43 -12.44 -30.56
CA LEU A 30 -2.57 -11.79 -31.55
C LEU A 30 -2.06 -10.45 -31.04
N ALA A 31 -2.88 -9.64 -30.37
CA ALA A 31 -2.44 -8.38 -29.77
C ALA A 31 -1.39 -8.61 -28.68
N ASN A 32 -1.51 -9.67 -27.88
CA ASN A 32 -0.50 -10.06 -26.90
C ASN A 32 0.78 -10.64 -27.54
N LEU A 33 0.66 -11.43 -28.61
CA LEU A 33 1.81 -12.01 -29.34
C LEU A 33 2.55 -10.99 -30.22
N LEU A 34 1.83 -9.99 -30.73
CA LEU A 34 2.34 -8.91 -31.57
C LEU A 34 2.66 -7.65 -30.77
N TRP A 35 2.36 -7.61 -29.46
CA TRP A 35 2.85 -6.58 -28.56
C TRP A 35 4.37 -6.72 -28.53
N PRO A 36 5.14 -5.83 -29.19
CA PRO A 36 6.56 -5.80 -28.93
C PRO A 36 6.63 -5.42 -27.47
N GLY A 37 7.17 -6.30 -26.62
CA GLY A 37 7.41 -5.97 -25.21
C GLY A 37 7.97 -4.54 -25.10
N PRO A 38 7.68 -3.84 -23.99
CA PRO A 38 7.98 -2.41 -23.86
C PRO A 38 9.37 -2.10 -24.43
N PRO A 39 9.51 -1.06 -25.27
CA PRO A 39 10.78 -0.75 -25.91
C PRO A 39 11.89 -0.71 -24.86
N ALA A 40 13.06 -1.26 -25.20
CA ALA A 40 14.22 -1.24 -24.32
C ALA A 40 14.39 0.16 -23.71
N PRO A 41 14.58 0.28 -22.38
CA PRO A 41 14.39 1.53 -21.68
C PRO A 41 15.24 2.66 -22.27
N THR A 42 14.56 3.69 -22.77
CA THR A 42 15.12 4.97 -23.19
C THR A 42 15.69 5.68 -21.95
N ALA A 43 17.02 5.82 -21.91
CA ALA A 43 17.80 6.31 -20.76
C ALA A 43 17.54 5.49 -19.47
N ALA A 44 18.59 4.91 -18.89
CA ALA A 44 18.43 4.11 -17.66
C ALA A 44 17.66 4.92 -16.61
N GLN A 45 16.42 4.49 -16.30
CA GLN A 45 15.64 5.07 -15.21
C GLN A 45 16.52 5.17 -13.98
N SER A 46 16.46 6.31 -13.29
CA SER A 46 17.18 6.48 -12.04
C SER A 46 16.82 5.37 -11.06
N ARG A 47 17.70 5.09 -10.10
CA ARG A 47 17.51 4.02 -9.12
C ARG A 47 17.71 4.58 -7.72
N MET A 48 16.94 4.07 -6.76
CA MET A 48 17.21 4.32 -5.35
C MET A 48 18.61 3.81 -4.97
N PRO A 49 19.45 4.62 -4.31
CA PRO A 49 20.76 4.18 -3.85
C PRO A 49 20.64 2.94 -2.93
N PRO A 50 21.47 1.90 -3.10
CA PRO A 50 21.35 0.68 -2.29
C PRO A 50 21.46 0.95 -0.80
N THR A 51 22.28 1.90 -0.35
CA THR A 51 22.47 2.24 1.06
C THR A 51 21.34 3.06 1.68
N GLN A 52 20.39 3.54 0.87
CA GLN A 52 19.28 4.38 1.33
C GLN A 52 18.03 3.53 1.53
N GLY A 53 17.36 3.68 2.68
CA GLY A 53 16.02 3.15 2.90
C GLY A 53 14.96 4.05 2.25
N PRO A 54 13.86 3.48 1.72
CA PRO A 54 12.81 4.27 1.08
C PRO A 54 12.02 5.11 2.08
N PHE A 55 11.98 4.73 3.36
CA PHE A 55 11.11 5.36 4.35
C PHE A 55 11.82 6.48 5.12
N PRO A 56 11.44 7.75 4.94
CA PRO A 56 12.01 8.85 5.72
C PRO A 56 11.70 8.70 7.22
N THR A 57 12.54 9.29 8.06
CA THR A 57 12.39 9.28 9.51
C THR A 57 11.90 10.63 10.01
N PHE A 58 11.00 10.60 10.98
CA PHE A 58 10.46 11.80 11.62
C PHE A 58 10.60 11.65 13.14
N PRO A 59 11.07 12.70 13.85
CA PRO A 59 11.26 12.61 15.29
C PRO A 59 9.92 12.65 16.02
N MET A 60 9.82 11.85 17.09
CA MET A 60 8.73 11.95 18.05
C MET A 60 8.73 13.32 18.74
N GLY A 61 7.55 13.91 18.87
CA GLY A 61 7.32 15.03 19.77
C GLY A 61 7.31 14.60 21.23
N PRO A 62 7.37 15.55 22.18
CA PRO A 62 7.41 15.24 23.61
C PRO A 62 6.07 14.72 24.16
N LEU A 63 4.96 14.97 23.46
CA LEU A 63 3.60 14.58 23.85
C LEU A 63 2.82 14.20 22.59
N LEU A 64 2.15 13.05 22.64
CA LEU A 64 1.22 12.62 21.59
C LEU A 64 -0.20 13.03 21.98
N HIS A 65 -0.90 13.73 21.10
CA HIS A 65 -2.31 14.08 21.27
C HIS A 65 -3.18 13.06 20.55
N ALA A 66 -3.83 12.18 21.30
CA ALA A 66 -4.76 11.19 20.76
C ALA A 66 -6.11 11.84 20.49
N VAL A 67 -6.39 12.14 19.24
CA VAL A 67 -7.60 12.82 18.79
C VAL A 67 -8.71 11.82 18.55
N ARG A 68 -9.77 11.90 19.35
CA ARG A 68 -10.97 11.08 19.13
C ARG A 68 -11.75 11.58 17.93
N ILE A 69 -11.89 10.71 16.93
CA ILE A 69 -12.73 10.92 15.75
C ILE A 69 -13.99 10.08 15.89
N ASP A 70 -15.13 10.66 15.53
CA ASP A 70 -16.40 9.92 15.51
C ASP A 70 -16.31 8.73 14.54
N ALA A 71 -16.78 7.56 14.96
CA ALA A 71 -16.84 6.36 14.12
C ALA A 71 -17.70 6.58 12.86
N ASN A 72 -18.66 7.49 12.91
CA ASN A 72 -19.54 7.88 11.81
C ASN A 72 -19.09 9.16 11.09
N ALA A 73 -17.90 9.68 11.39
CA ALA A 73 -17.35 10.83 10.69
C ALA A 73 -17.36 10.57 9.17
N ASN A 74 -17.85 11.54 8.41
CA ASN A 74 -17.89 11.46 6.96
C ASN A 74 -16.47 11.50 6.36
N LEU A 75 -16.36 11.20 5.07
CA LEU A 75 -15.06 11.17 4.38
C LEU A 75 -14.34 12.54 4.45
N SER A 76 -15.06 13.65 4.32
CA SER A 76 -14.51 15.01 4.40
C SER A 76 -13.80 15.26 5.72
N MET A 77 -14.42 14.89 6.85
CA MET A 77 -13.82 15.00 8.18
C MET A 77 -12.61 14.08 8.34
N ARG A 78 -12.67 12.84 7.82
CA ARG A 78 -11.54 11.89 7.89
C ARG A 78 -10.33 12.40 7.11
N LEU A 79 -10.53 12.89 5.89
CA LEU A 79 -9.48 13.47 5.04
C LEU A 79 -8.89 14.75 5.64
N LEU A 80 -9.74 15.61 6.23
CA LEU A 80 -9.29 16.79 6.97
C LEU A 80 -8.34 16.40 8.10
N MET A 81 -8.75 15.44 8.93
CA MET A 81 -7.97 15.06 10.10
C MET A 81 -6.70 14.28 9.74
N THR A 82 -6.71 13.39 8.73
CA THR A 82 -5.49 12.69 8.31
C THR A 82 -4.52 13.61 7.59
N SER A 83 -4.98 14.53 6.75
CA SER A 83 -4.08 15.52 6.15
C SER A 83 -3.49 16.46 7.20
N LEU A 84 -4.27 16.89 8.20
CA LEU A 84 -3.74 17.64 9.35
C LEU A 84 -2.69 16.84 10.12
N GLN A 85 -2.98 15.56 10.43
CA GLN A 85 -2.05 14.66 11.10
C GLN A 85 -0.73 14.57 10.35
N GLY A 86 -0.76 14.34 9.04
CA GLY A 86 0.46 14.29 8.22
C GLY A 86 1.26 15.59 8.25
N LEU A 87 0.60 16.75 8.26
CA LEU A 87 1.27 18.05 8.34
C LEU A 87 1.92 18.30 9.69
N VAL A 88 1.25 17.96 10.80
CA VAL A 88 1.79 18.07 12.15
C VAL A 88 2.98 17.12 12.31
N ASN A 89 2.75 15.85 12.00
CA ASN A 89 3.73 14.77 12.19
C ASN A 89 4.95 14.89 11.28
N ARG A 90 4.90 15.70 10.22
CA ARG A 90 6.09 16.00 9.40
C ARG A 90 7.11 16.85 10.16
N ALA A 91 6.66 17.72 11.05
CA ALA A 91 7.55 18.60 11.83
C ALA A 91 7.97 17.94 13.15
N SER A 92 7.01 17.35 13.86
CA SER A 92 7.15 16.70 15.15
C SER A 92 5.97 15.75 15.31
N VAL A 93 6.21 14.45 15.50
CA VAL A 93 5.13 13.45 15.59
C VAL A 93 4.37 13.64 16.89
N GLU A 94 3.22 14.30 16.80
CA GLU A 94 2.42 14.79 17.93
C GLU A 94 0.93 14.50 17.79
N LEU A 95 0.45 14.10 16.61
CA LEU A 95 -0.98 13.83 16.40
C LEU A 95 -1.22 12.35 16.08
N TYR A 96 -2.08 11.72 16.85
CA TYR A 96 -2.58 10.36 16.62
C TYR A 96 -4.09 10.42 16.50
N LEU A 97 -4.68 9.80 15.47
CA LEU A 97 -6.14 9.73 15.35
C LEU A 97 -6.63 8.43 15.99
N ASP A 98 -7.44 8.54 17.03
CA ASP A 98 -8.14 7.41 17.67
C ASP A 98 -9.53 7.29 17.03
N VAL A 99 -9.70 6.28 16.18
CA VAL A 99 -10.91 6.09 15.37
C VAL A 99 -11.54 4.74 15.70
N PRO A 100 -12.64 4.72 16.49
CA PRO A 100 -13.28 3.46 16.87
C PRO A 100 -13.76 2.65 15.67
N GLY A 101 -13.59 1.32 15.75
CA GLY A 101 -14.05 0.39 14.72
C GLY A 101 -13.13 0.26 13.49
N VAL A 102 -11.97 0.92 13.49
CA VAL A 102 -10.96 0.79 12.42
C VAL A 102 -9.89 -0.20 12.85
N ALA A 103 -9.61 -1.21 12.02
CA ALA A 103 -8.54 -2.19 12.25
C ALA A 103 -7.18 -1.47 12.38
N GLY A 104 -6.27 -2.00 13.21
CA GLY A 104 -5.01 -1.33 13.54
C GLY A 104 -5.12 -0.08 14.42
N ASN A 105 -6.30 0.56 14.52
CA ASN A 105 -6.53 1.78 15.31
C ASN A 105 -7.32 1.50 16.58
N THR A 106 -6.74 0.68 17.44
CA THR A 106 -7.40 0.23 18.66
C THR A 106 -6.89 1.03 19.85
N SER A 107 -7.72 1.21 20.88
CA SER A 107 -7.23 1.72 22.18
C SER A 107 -6.09 0.86 22.74
N ARG A 108 -6.00 -0.40 22.31
CA ARG A 108 -4.89 -1.30 22.61
C ARG A 108 -3.58 -0.87 21.93
N MET A 109 -3.59 -0.48 20.65
CA MET A 109 -2.39 0.03 19.98
C MET A 109 -1.85 1.24 20.73
N LEU A 110 -2.70 2.24 21.01
CA LEU A 110 -2.28 3.43 21.76
C LEU A 110 -1.74 3.09 23.17
N ALA A 111 -2.40 2.19 23.91
CA ALA A 111 -1.92 1.73 25.21
C ALA A 111 -0.59 0.96 25.11
N TYR A 112 -0.40 0.19 24.04
CA TYR A 112 0.86 -0.50 23.75
C TYR A 112 1.97 0.49 23.44
N LEU A 113 1.71 1.53 22.63
CA LEU A 113 2.70 2.59 22.36
C LEU A 113 3.17 3.25 23.66
N ALA A 114 2.21 3.56 24.55
CA ALA A 114 2.51 4.17 25.84
C ALA A 114 3.34 3.27 26.76
N SER A 115 3.02 1.98 26.86
CA SER A 115 3.72 1.07 27.75
C SER A 115 5.07 0.58 27.21
N ARG A 116 5.16 0.29 25.90
CA ARG A 116 6.35 -0.30 25.27
C ARG A 116 7.41 0.73 24.90
N TYR A 117 7.00 1.91 24.45
CA TYR A 117 7.90 2.96 23.96
C TYR A 117 7.89 4.21 24.84
N ASN A 118 7.25 4.16 26.02
CA ASN A 118 7.16 5.27 26.96
C ASN A 118 6.54 6.54 26.33
N VAL A 119 5.59 6.36 25.41
CA VAL A 119 4.86 7.47 24.78
C VAL A 119 3.91 8.08 25.81
N THR A 120 4.16 9.35 26.15
CA THR A 120 3.20 10.14 26.93
C THR A 120 2.13 10.68 25.98
N TYR A 121 0.86 10.55 26.35
CA TYR A 121 -0.23 11.06 25.54
C TYR A 121 -1.37 11.66 26.37
N ASP A 122 -2.09 12.59 25.77
CA ASP A 122 -3.39 13.07 26.24
C ASP A 122 -4.48 12.76 25.21
N ILE A 123 -5.72 13.13 25.53
CA ILE A 123 -6.87 12.91 24.64
C ILE A 123 -7.50 14.24 24.28
N LEU A 124 -7.62 14.50 22.97
CA LEU A 124 -8.29 15.68 22.43
C LEU A 124 -9.57 15.31 21.70
N SER A 125 -10.53 16.23 21.70
CA SER A 125 -11.61 16.20 20.71
C SER A 125 -11.08 16.65 19.34
N ALA A 126 -11.73 16.25 18.26
CA ALA A 126 -11.38 16.73 16.92
C ALA A 126 -11.39 18.26 16.81
N GLN A 127 -12.35 18.92 17.46
CA GLN A 127 -12.43 20.38 17.51
C GLN A 127 -11.23 20.99 18.25
N SER A 128 -10.87 20.45 19.41
CA SER A 128 -9.70 20.92 20.19
C SER A 128 -8.39 20.71 19.42
N ALA A 129 -8.26 19.60 18.71
CA ALA A 129 -7.11 19.33 17.86
C ALA A 129 -7.01 20.33 16.70
N LEU A 130 -8.13 20.65 16.03
CA LEU A 130 -8.17 21.70 15.01
C LEU A 130 -7.79 23.07 15.58
N ASP A 131 -8.36 23.45 16.73
CA ASP A 131 -8.05 24.72 17.40
C ASP A 131 -6.55 24.82 17.76
N ALA A 132 -5.92 23.71 18.15
CA ALA A 132 -4.50 23.66 18.49
C ALA A 132 -3.57 23.65 17.26
N TYR A 133 -3.89 22.85 16.24
CA TYR A 133 -2.92 22.47 15.21
C TYR A 133 -3.18 23.03 13.81
N VAL A 134 -4.43 23.40 13.46
CA VAL A 134 -4.78 23.67 12.05
C VAL A 134 -3.97 24.82 11.42
N ARG A 135 -3.42 25.72 12.23
CA ARG A 135 -2.54 26.82 11.79
C ARG A 135 -1.18 26.37 11.25
N VAL A 136 -0.81 25.09 11.40
CA VAL A 136 0.32 24.51 10.66
C VAL A 136 0.08 24.52 9.14
N ALA A 137 -1.20 24.51 8.75
CA ALA A 137 -1.62 24.61 7.37
C ALA A 137 -1.67 26.08 6.91
N LYS A 138 -1.20 26.32 5.69
CA LYS A 138 -1.22 27.60 4.99
C LYS A 138 -2.55 27.88 4.30
N GLY A 139 -3.43 26.89 4.18
CA GLY A 139 -4.73 27.03 3.54
C GLY A 139 -5.43 25.70 3.30
N LEU A 140 -6.41 25.73 2.40
CA LEU A 140 -7.29 24.62 2.06
C LEU A 140 -7.06 24.13 0.63
N ILE A 141 -7.05 22.81 0.45
CA ILE A 141 -7.25 22.13 -0.83
C ILE A 141 -8.64 21.49 -0.78
N ILE A 142 -9.55 21.95 -1.64
CA ILE A 142 -10.93 21.44 -1.71
C ILE A 142 -11.01 20.43 -2.86
N TYR A 143 -11.34 19.18 -2.51
CA TYR A 143 -11.58 18.14 -3.52
C TYR A 143 -13.01 18.25 -4.08
N ASP A 144 -13.23 17.70 -5.28
CA ASP A 144 -14.54 17.62 -5.91
C ASP A 144 -15.13 16.21 -5.72
N PRO A 145 -16.23 16.05 -4.96
CA PRO A 145 -16.86 14.75 -4.75
C PRO A 145 -17.36 14.06 -6.04
N GLN A 146 -17.55 14.80 -7.13
CA GLN A 146 -17.94 14.24 -8.44
C GLN A 146 -16.75 13.75 -9.27
N ARG A 147 -15.53 14.04 -8.82
CA ARG A 147 -14.26 13.70 -9.48
C ARG A 147 -13.34 13.02 -8.45
N PRO A 148 -13.52 11.71 -8.17
CA PRO A 148 -12.80 11.02 -7.11
C PRO A 148 -11.27 11.17 -7.17
N GLU A 149 -10.67 11.24 -8.36
CA GLU A 149 -9.24 11.47 -8.57
C GLU A 149 -8.73 12.77 -7.91
N SER A 150 -9.61 13.74 -7.69
CA SER A 150 -9.29 14.99 -7.00
C SER A 150 -8.84 14.79 -5.55
N ILE A 151 -9.20 13.68 -4.90
CA ILE A 151 -8.75 13.37 -3.53
C ILE A 151 -7.27 12.97 -3.54
N ASP A 152 -6.84 12.14 -4.49
CA ASP A 152 -5.44 11.70 -4.62
C ASP A 152 -4.55 12.86 -5.04
N ILE A 153 -4.95 13.59 -6.08
CA ILE A 153 -4.26 14.81 -6.52
C ILE A 153 -4.23 15.84 -5.40
N GLY A 154 -5.35 16.02 -4.70
CA GLY A 154 -5.48 16.92 -3.56
C GLY A 154 -4.59 16.52 -2.38
N THR A 155 -4.36 15.22 -2.16
CA THR A 155 -3.42 14.72 -1.15
C THR A 155 -1.98 15.13 -1.47
N VAL A 156 -1.58 15.01 -2.74
CA VAL A 156 -0.24 15.46 -3.18
C VAL A 156 -0.11 16.97 -3.04
N MET A 157 -1.11 17.74 -3.48
CA MET A 157 -1.12 19.20 -3.35
C MET A 157 -1.10 19.66 -1.88
N ALA A 158 -1.88 19.02 -1.00
CA ALA A 158 -1.92 19.28 0.43
C ALA A 158 -0.53 19.12 1.06
N ALA A 159 0.17 18.05 0.70
CA ALA A 159 1.53 17.79 1.17
C ALA A 159 2.52 18.87 0.69
N GLN A 160 2.47 19.28 -0.58
CA GLN A 160 3.42 20.25 -1.16
C GLN A 160 3.15 21.69 -0.70
N GLN A 161 1.89 22.08 -0.63
CA GLN A 161 1.47 23.45 -0.31
C GLN A 161 1.27 23.67 1.20
N ARG A 162 1.45 22.62 2.01
CA ARG A 162 1.19 22.61 3.46
C ARG A 162 -0.24 23.04 3.74
N ALA A 163 -1.22 22.35 3.16
CA ALA A 163 -2.63 22.68 3.26
C ALA A 163 -3.42 21.44 3.72
N VAL A 164 -4.56 21.66 4.38
CA VAL A 164 -5.45 20.54 4.72
C VAL A 164 -6.33 20.21 3.52
N LEU A 165 -6.56 18.91 3.31
CA LEU A 165 -7.47 18.38 2.28
C LEU A 165 -8.87 18.26 2.88
N VAL A 166 -9.86 18.87 2.23
CA VAL A 166 -11.21 18.95 2.79
C VAL A 166 -12.28 18.91 1.70
N GLY A 167 -13.47 18.46 2.04
CA GLY A 167 -14.63 18.51 1.16
C GLY A 167 -15.31 19.89 1.17
N PRO A 168 -16.16 20.17 0.16
CA PRO A 168 -16.87 21.44 0.06
C PRO A 168 -17.82 21.70 1.25
N ASP A 169 -18.27 20.65 1.93
CA ASP A 169 -19.15 20.71 3.11
C ASP A 169 -18.50 21.36 4.34
N LEU A 170 -17.16 21.27 4.48
CA LEU A 170 -16.42 21.80 5.63
C LEU A 170 -15.55 23.03 5.29
N ALA A 171 -15.31 23.31 4.01
CA ALA A 171 -14.38 24.35 3.56
C ALA A 171 -14.74 25.75 4.07
N SER A 172 -15.99 26.19 3.88
CA SER A 172 -16.45 27.53 4.33
C SER A 172 -16.36 27.69 5.84
N TRP A 173 -16.63 26.62 6.60
CA TRP A 173 -16.52 26.64 8.05
C TRP A 173 -15.06 26.77 8.50
N LEU A 174 -14.13 26.01 7.91
CA LEU A 174 -12.70 26.12 8.19
C LEU A 174 -12.15 27.51 7.86
N ALA A 175 -12.51 28.04 6.68
CA ALA A 175 -12.08 29.36 6.25
C ALA A 175 -12.58 30.46 7.20
N GLY A 176 -13.86 30.41 7.59
CA GLY A 176 -14.45 31.38 8.51
C GLY A 176 -13.91 31.28 9.95
N ARG A 177 -13.74 30.07 10.48
CA ARG A 177 -13.30 29.85 11.87
C ARG A 177 -11.81 30.13 12.07
N TYR A 178 -10.97 29.69 11.13
CA TYR A 178 -9.51 29.72 11.28
C TYR A 178 -8.79 30.71 10.38
N GLY A 179 -9.51 31.41 9.50
CA GLY A 179 -8.93 32.36 8.56
C GLY A 179 -8.07 31.70 7.46
N LEU A 180 -8.33 30.42 7.15
CA LEU A 180 -7.59 29.69 6.12
C LEU A 180 -8.08 30.09 4.72
N SER A 181 -7.16 30.50 3.86
CA SER A 181 -7.46 30.78 2.45
C SER A 181 -7.62 29.49 1.65
N VAL A 182 -8.53 29.48 0.68
CA VAL A 182 -8.62 28.43 -0.33
C VAL A 182 -7.45 28.59 -1.30
N LEU A 183 -6.51 27.63 -1.30
CA LEU A 183 -5.36 27.63 -2.21
C LEU A 183 -5.72 26.96 -3.54
N PHE A 184 -6.58 25.95 -3.48
CA PHE A 184 -7.05 25.22 -4.63
C PHE A 184 -8.44 24.66 -4.34
N ASP A 185 -9.34 24.78 -5.32
CA ASP A 185 -10.67 24.16 -5.31
C ASP A 185 -10.87 23.46 -6.65
N TYR A 186 -10.88 22.12 -6.63
CA TYR A 186 -10.87 21.31 -7.85
C TYR A 186 -12.08 21.62 -8.74
N ALA A 187 -13.26 21.79 -8.15
CA ALA A 187 -14.50 22.03 -8.90
C ALA A 187 -14.51 23.39 -9.63
N HIS A 188 -13.73 24.35 -9.15
CA HIS A 188 -13.64 25.71 -9.71
C HIS A 188 -12.41 25.92 -10.61
N ARG A 189 -11.70 24.85 -10.97
CA ARG A 189 -10.51 24.91 -11.83
C ARG A 189 -10.80 24.26 -13.17
N GLY A 190 -11.26 25.08 -14.13
CA GLY A 190 -11.67 24.63 -15.47
C GLY A 190 -10.59 23.86 -16.23
N ASP A 191 -9.32 24.11 -15.94
CA ASP A 191 -8.17 23.42 -16.49
C ASP A 191 -7.96 22.00 -15.91
N TRP A 192 -8.56 21.70 -14.76
CA TRP A 192 -8.60 20.37 -14.15
C TRP A 192 -9.92 19.66 -14.45
N THR A 193 -11.05 20.35 -14.35
CA THR A 193 -12.38 19.74 -14.59
C THR A 193 -12.66 19.41 -16.05
N ALA A 194 -11.90 19.98 -16.99
CA ALA A 194 -11.95 19.59 -18.41
C ALA A 194 -11.25 18.25 -18.70
N LEU A 195 -10.45 17.73 -17.77
CA LEU A 195 -9.72 16.46 -17.93
C LEU A 195 -10.60 15.28 -17.47
N ASP A 196 -10.34 14.12 -18.07
CA ASP A 196 -10.74 12.84 -17.48
C ASP A 196 -9.71 12.41 -16.41
N ALA A 197 -9.96 11.30 -15.73
CA ALA A 197 -9.07 10.83 -14.65
C ALA A 197 -7.63 10.58 -15.16
N ILE A 198 -7.48 9.96 -16.34
CA ILE A 198 -6.16 9.74 -16.95
C ILE A 198 -5.45 11.07 -17.20
N GLY A 199 -6.12 12.02 -17.85
CA GLY A 199 -5.57 13.35 -18.13
C GLY A 199 -5.20 14.12 -16.87
N ALA A 200 -6.01 14.00 -15.81
CA ALA A 200 -5.74 14.61 -14.52
C ALA A 200 -4.48 14.03 -13.86
N TYR A 201 -4.31 12.70 -13.86
CA TYR A 201 -3.09 12.06 -13.37
C TYR A 201 -1.87 12.34 -14.25
N ASP A 202 -2.01 12.35 -15.58
CA ASP A 202 -0.93 12.73 -16.49
C ASP A 202 -0.45 14.16 -16.23
N ARG A 203 -1.39 15.07 -15.91
CA ARG A 203 -1.05 16.43 -15.50
C ARG A 203 -0.36 16.46 -14.14
N ALA A 204 -0.91 15.77 -13.13
CA ALA A 204 -0.30 15.66 -11.81
C ALA A 204 1.12 15.06 -11.88
N LEU A 205 1.34 14.07 -12.76
CA LEU A 205 2.66 13.48 -13.01
C LEU A 205 3.65 14.51 -13.58
N ARG A 206 3.20 15.42 -14.45
CA ARG A 206 4.07 16.49 -14.98
C ARG A 206 4.33 17.60 -13.98
N GLU A 207 3.30 18.01 -13.23
CA GLU A 207 3.33 19.25 -12.44
C GLU A 207 3.68 19.01 -10.96
N LEU A 208 3.26 17.88 -10.39
CA LEU A 208 3.38 17.60 -8.96
C LEU A 208 4.48 16.59 -8.65
N TYR A 209 4.60 15.50 -9.42
CA TYR A 209 5.62 14.45 -9.17
C TYR A 209 7.07 14.98 -9.02
N PRO A 210 7.55 15.97 -9.81
CA PRO A 210 8.91 16.48 -9.67
C PRO A 210 9.25 17.07 -8.29
N SER A 211 8.23 17.44 -7.50
CA SER A 211 8.37 17.96 -6.13
C SER A 211 7.91 16.97 -5.06
N SER A 212 7.54 15.74 -5.44
CA SER A 212 7.21 14.66 -4.50
C SER A 212 8.46 13.97 -3.98
N TYR A 213 8.32 13.24 -2.87
CA TYR A 213 9.39 12.40 -2.37
C TYR A 213 9.71 11.27 -3.37
N PRO A 214 10.96 11.13 -3.83
CA PRO A 214 11.27 10.36 -5.04
C PRO A 214 11.25 8.84 -4.82
N TYR A 215 11.30 8.37 -3.58
CA TYR A 215 11.46 6.94 -3.26
C TYR A 215 10.20 6.27 -2.74
N LEU A 216 9.03 6.92 -2.87
CA LEU A 216 7.73 6.31 -2.59
C LEU A 216 6.75 6.66 -3.72
N LEU A 217 5.96 5.68 -4.13
CA LEU A 217 4.70 5.90 -4.84
C LEU A 217 3.56 5.36 -3.97
N ALA A 218 2.34 5.81 -4.24
CA ALA A 218 1.15 5.21 -3.68
C ALA A 218 0.08 4.95 -4.75
N ILE A 219 -0.45 3.74 -4.76
CA ILE A 219 -1.68 3.38 -5.47
C ILE A 219 -2.80 3.27 -4.45
N LEU A 220 -3.86 4.06 -4.59
CA LEU A 220 -4.83 4.20 -3.50
C LEU A 220 -6.22 4.57 -4.00
N PRO A 221 -7.27 3.73 -3.81
CA PRO A 221 -8.63 4.15 -4.12
C PRO A 221 -8.95 5.46 -3.40
N PRO A 222 -9.55 6.46 -4.09
CA PRO A 222 -9.71 7.81 -3.54
C PRO A 222 -10.40 7.90 -2.18
N ASP A 223 -11.31 6.97 -1.87
CA ASP A 223 -12.05 6.93 -0.60
C ASP A 223 -11.26 6.34 0.58
N ARG A 224 -10.11 5.72 0.32
CA ARG A 224 -9.22 5.19 1.37
C ARG A 224 -8.49 6.35 2.04
N TRP A 225 -8.86 6.62 3.29
CA TRP A 225 -8.39 7.78 4.04
C TRP A 225 -7.25 7.44 5.02
N ALA A 226 -7.13 6.18 5.44
CA ALA A 226 -6.35 5.78 6.60
C ALA A 226 -4.85 6.09 6.49
N ILE A 227 -4.20 5.66 5.40
CA ILE A 227 -2.76 5.90 5.15
C ILE A 227 -2.41 7.36 4.78
N ARG A 228 -3.41 8.22 4.51
CA ARG A 228 -3.15 9.55 3.95
C ARG A 228 -2.37 10.45 4.90
N ASP A 229 -2.37 10.16 6.20
CA ASP A 229 -1.49 10.83 7.16
C ASP A 229 -0.01 10.66 6.77
N TYR A 230 0.42 9.44 6.46
CA TYR A 230 1.79 9.15 6.04
C TYR A 230 2.09 9.66 4.62
N LEU A 231 1.13 9.57 3.69
CA LEU A 231 1.31 10.09 2.33
C LEU A 231 1.50 11.61 2.34
N VAL A 232 0.72 12.31 3.17
CA VAL A 232 0.91 13.75 3.41
C VAL A 232 2.21 14.00 4.16
N GLN A 233 2.55 13.26 5.22
CA GLN A 233 3.80 13.46 5.96
C GLN A 233 5.04 13.34 5.06
N THR A 234 5.04 12.37 4.15
CA THR A 234 6.17 12.10 3.25
C THR A 234 6.16 12.93 1.97
N GLY A 235 5.00 13.46 1.55
CA GLY A 235 4.89 14.09 0.23
C GLY A 235 4.95 13.08 -0.91
N THR A 236 4.39 11.89 -0.68
CA THR A 236 4.33 10.80 -1.65
C THR A 236 3.39 11.14 -2.80
N PHE A 237 3.77 10.76 -4.02
CA PHE A 237 2.88 10.89 -5.18
C PHE A 237 1.83 9.78 -5.16
N VAL A 238 0.55 10.18 -5.26
CA VAL A 238 -0.61 9.28 -5.15
C VAL A 238 -1.32 9.21 -6.49
N PHE A 239 -1.69 8.01 -6.92
CA PHE A 239 -2.47 7.78 -8.12
C PHE A 239 -3.44 6.62 -7.95
N TYR A 240 -4.47 6.56 -8.80
CA TYR A 240 -5.37 5.42 -8.85
C TYR A 240 -6.03 5.28 -10.21
N LEU A 241 -5.77 4.16 -10.85
CA LEU A 241 -6.38 3.76 -12.12
C LEU A 241 -6.79 2.30 -12.00
N THR A 242 -7.80 1.88 -12.76
CA THR A 242 -8.22 0.48 -12.80
C THR A 242 -7.07 -0.40 -13.31
N GLN A 243 -6.95 -1.61 -12.77
CA GLN A 243 -5.90 -2.57 -13.13
C GLN A 243 -6.50 -3.85 -13.74
N GLY A 244 -5.65 -4.71 -14.30
CA GLY A 244 -6.03 -6.03 -14.83
C GLY A 244 -7.11 -6.01 -15.90
N MET A 245 -7.96 -7.04 -15.89
CA MET A 245 -8.97 -7.24 -16.94
C MET A 245 -10.03 -6.13 -16.98
N LEU A 246 -10.17 -5.38 -15.88
CA LEU A 246 -11.12 -4.27 -15.77
C LEU A 246 -10.55 -2.96 -16.32
N ALA A 247 -9.22 -2.88 -16.50
CA ALA A 247 -8.56 -1.70 -17.03
C ALA A 247 -8.73 -1.57 -18.54
N SER A 248 -8.98 -0.35 -19.00
CA SER A 248 -8.76 -0.01 -20.41
C SER A 248 -7.27 -0.03 -20.76
N PRO A 249 -6.90 -0.24 -22.04
CA PRO A 249 -5.51 -0.10 -22.48
C PRO A 249 -4.89 1.28 -22.17
N PHE A 250 -5.72 2.33 -22.10
CA PHE A 250 -5.28 3.68 -21.76
C PHE A 250 -4.94 3.82 -20.27
N GLU A 251 -5.71 3.20 -19.37
CA GLU A 251 -5.41 3.16 -17.93
C GLU A 251 -4.14 2.35 -17.64
N ALA A 252 -3.97 1.20 -18.31
CA ALA A 252 -2.74 0.42 -18.20
C ALA A 252 -1.51 1.21 -18.70
N ALA A 253 -1.65 1.90 -19.84
CA ALA A 253 -0.58 2.77 -20.35
C ALA A 253 -0.29 3.96 -19.43
N ALA A 254 -1.30 4.54 -18.77
CA ALA A 254 -1.14 5.64 -17.83
C ALA A 254 -0.45 5.19 -16.54
N THR A 255 -0.84 4.04 -16.00
CA THR A 255 -0.14 3.40 -14.87
C THR A 255 1.33 3.19 -15.22
N MET A 256 1.64 2.62 -16.40
CA MET A 256 3.02 2.42 -16.84
C MET A 256 3.80 3.73 -16.94
N ARG A 257 3.20 4.82 -17.44
CA ARG A 257 3.86 6.15 -17.47
C ARG A 257 4.28 6.61 -16.07
N ILE A 258 3.42 6.44 -15.07
CA ILE A 258 3.71 6.79 -13.67
C ILE A 258 4.84 5.92 -13.13
N LEU A 259 4.76 4.60 -13.33
CA LEU A 259 5.81 3.67 -12.90
C LEU A 259 7.16 4.00 -13.55
N GLN A 260 7.15 4.41 -14.83
CA GLN A 260 8.37 4.73 -15.56
C GLN A 260 8.98 6.09 -15.20
N ALA A 261 8.17 7.04 -14.72
CA ALA A 261 8.66 8.34 -14.26
C ALA A 261 9.45 8.22 -12.95
N ALA A 262 9.13 7.22 -12.12
CA ALA A 262 9.74 7.04 -10.82
C ALA A 262 10.98 6.13 -10.81
N PRO A 263 11.93 6.34 -9.88
CA PRO A 263 13.10 5.50 -9.76
C PRO A 263 12.77 4.00 -9.64
N ARG A 264 13.72 3.16 -10.05
CA ARG A 264 13.70 1.72 -9.78
C ARG A 264 14.15 1.44 -8.34
N GLY A 265 13.75 0.29 -7.81
CA GLY A 265 14.08 -0.18 -6.46
C GLY A 265 13.25 0.48 -5.35
N ILE A 266 12.09 1.06 -5.67
CA ILE A 266 11.24 1.76 -4.69
C ILE A 266 9.95 0.97 -4.42
N PRO A 267 9.38 1.08 -3.21
CA PRO A 267 8.06 0.54 -2.93
C PRO A 267 6.94 1.38 -3.53
N ILE A 268 5.81 0.71 -3.78
CA ILE A 268 4.50 1.30 -4.04
C ILE A 268 3.62 0.95 -2.84
N LEU A 269 3.17 1.96 -2.09
CA LEU A 269 2.31 1.80 -0.93
C LEU A 269 0.84 1.78 -1.33
N GLY A 270 0.04 1.04 -0.57
CA GLY A 270 -1.40 0.96 -0.77
C GLY A 270 -1.80 -0.25 -1.62
N TRP A 271 -3.04 -0.23 -2.11
CA TRP A 271 -3.61 -1.34 -2.85
C TRP A 271 -4.65 -0.83 -3.86
N PHE A 272 -5.40 -1.73 -4.47
CA PHE A 272 -6.43 -1.41 -5.45
C PHE A 272 -7.51 -2.48 -5.44
N ASN A 273 -8.64 -2.19 -6.08
CA ASN A 273 -9.72 -3.16 -6.16
C ASN A 273 -9.30 -4.35 -7.04
N SER A 274 -9.30 -5.56 -6.47
CA SER A 274 -8.89 -6.80 -7.14
C SER A 274 -9.94 -7.91 -6.92
N PRO A 275 -11.15 -7.78 -7.52
CA PRO A 275 -12.23 -8.74 -7.29
C PRO A 275 -12.01 -10.11 -7.97
N THR A 276 -11.10 -10.20 -8.94
CA THR A 276 -10.90 -11.43 -9.73
C THR A 276 -9.51 -12.04 -9.58
N LEU A 277 -8.64 -11.43 -8.77
CA LEU A 277 -7.19 -11.70 -8.67
C LEU A 277 -6.38 -11.35 -9.94
N THR A 278 -7.03 -11.13 -11.08
CA THR A 278 -6.31 -10.76 -12.31
C THR A 278 -5.79 -9.33 -12.26
N GLU A 279 -6.45 -8.46 -11.50
CA GLU A 279 -6.00 -7.09 -11.25
C GLU A 279 -4.69 -7.09 -10.47
N GLU A 280 -4.64 -7.88 -9.38
CA GLU A 280 -3.42 -8.08 -8.60
C GLU A 280 -2.29 -8.61 -9.46
N ASN A 281 -2.54 -9.74 -10.14
CA ASN A 281 -1.53 -10.39 -10.96
C ASN A 281 -0.99 -9.43 -12.04
N SER A 282 -1.87 -8.69 -12.72
CA SER A 282 -1.48 -7.75 -13.76
C SER A 282 -0.67 -6.57 -13.23
N PHE A 283 -1.08 -5.97 -12.11
CA PHE A 283 -0.37 -4.82 -11.56
C PHE A 283 0.98 -5.21 -10.95
N VAL A 284 1.06 -6.34 -10.24
CA VAL A 284 2.31 -6.80 -9.63
C VAL A 284 3.32 -7.20 -10.72
N GLN A 285 2.90 -7.83 -11.82
CA GLN A 285 3.77 -8.02 -13.01
C GLN A 285 4.28 -6.67 -13.55
N MET A 286 3.38 -5.70 -13.74
CA MET A 286 3.74 -4.37 -14.25
C MET A 286 4.73 -3.63 -13.34
N ALA A 287 4.50 -3.67 -12.02
CA ALA A 287 5.38 -3.07 -11.02
C ALA A 287 6.75 -3.77 -10.98
N SER A 288 6.78 -5.11 -11.00
CA SER A 288 8.00 -5.92 -10.99
C SER A 288 8.87 -5.63 -12.22
N ALA A 289 8.26 -5.56 -13.41
CA ALA A 289 8.93 -5.19 -14.65
C ALA A 289 9.48 -3.75 -14.62
N ALA A 290 8.78 -2.84 -13.93
CA ALA A 290 9.23 -1.48 -13.67
C ALA A 290 10.26 -1.37 -12.52
N GLY A 291 10.71 -2.51 -11.97
CA GLY A 291 11.71 -2.59 -10.90
C GLY A 291 11.19 -2.09 -9.55
N LYS A 292 9.89 -2.23 -9.29
CA LYS A 292 9.19 -1.80 -8.08
C LYS A 292 8.56 -3.00 -7.38
N PHE A 293 8.24 -2.82 -6.11
CA PHE A 293 7.57 -3.82 -5.28
C PHE A 293 6.41 -3.17 -4.54
N VAL A 294 5.37 -3.93 -4.23
CA VAL A 294 4.11 -3.42 -3.67
C VAL A 294 4.04 -3.73 -2.17
N VAL A 295 3.44 -2.85 -1.40
CA VAL A 295 3.16 -3.05 0.03
C VAL A 295 1.71 -2.68 0.29
N GLY A 296 0.86 -3.67 0.58
CA GLY A 296 -0.53 -3.45 0.96
C GLY A 296 -0.59 -2.75 2.31
N VAL A 297 -1.14 -1.53 2.36
CA VAL A 297 -1.19 -0.70 3.58
C VAL A 297 -2.25 0.41 3.47
N GLN A 298 -3.30 0.22 2.67
CA GLN A 298 -4.25 1.30 2.37
C GLN A 298 -5.18 1.65 3.53
N ASP A 299 -5.42 0.69 4.43
CA ASP A 299 -6.38 0.77 5.52
C ASP A 299 -5.71 0.82 6.90
N LEU A 300 -4.37 0.92 6.97
CA LEU A 300 -3.60 1.12 8.20
C LEU A 300 -3.45 2.62 8.56
N PRO A 301 -4.17 3.14 9.57
CA PRO A 301 -4.04 4.53 9.99
C PRO A 301 -2.85 4.75 10.92
N ASN A 302 -2.54 6.02 11.18
CA ASN A 302 -1.48 6.45 12.09
C ASN A 302 -0.09 5.96 11.68
N LEU A 303 0.11 5.60 10.42
CA LEU A 303 1.41 5.14 9.92
C LEU A 303 2.48 6.25 10.07
N SER A 304 2.07 7.52 10.03
CA SER A 304 2.93 8.68 10.35
C SER A 304 3.43 8.73 11.79
N VAL A 305 2.78 8.01 12.70
CA VAL A 305 3.20 7.82 14.10
C VAL A 305 3.99 6.54 14.26
N LEU A 306 3.49 5.43 13.72
CA LEU A 306 4.10 4.11 13.90
C LEU A 306 5.54 4.08 13.39
N THR A 307 5.82 4.70 12.24
CA THR A 307 7.17 4.79 11.67
C THR A 307 8.17 5.62 12.51
N ALA A 308 7.71 6.40 13.48
CA ALA A 308 8.59 7.21 14.34
C ALA A 308 9.09 6.46 15.59
N LEU A 309 8.62 5.23 15.80
CA LEU A 309 8.92 4.41 16.97
C LEU A 309 9.67 3.13 16.56
N GLY A 310 10.52 2.60 17.44
CA GLY A 310 11.12 1.27 17.31
C GLY A 310 12.20 1.07 16.23
N ARG A 311 12.37 1.96 15.23
CA ARG A 311 13.31 1.76 14.09
C ARG A 311 14.79 1.60 14.46
N ASN A 312 15.19 2.06 15.65
CA ASN A 312 16.56 1.94 16.15
C ASN A 312 16.74 0.79 17.15
N GLU A 313 15.69 0.01 17.39
CA GLU A 313 15.74 -1.15 18.29
C GLU A 313 16.16 -2.40 17.52
N THR A 314 16.65 -3.40 18.26
CA THR A 314 16.87 -4.72 17.67
C THR A 314 15.58 -5.52 17.79
N HIS A 315 14.95 -5.82 16.67
CA HIS A 315 13.81 -6.73 16.63
C HIS A 315 14.32 -8.16 16.65
N ARG A 316 13.81 -8.97 17.56
CA ARG A 316 14.14 -10.40 17.67
C ARG A 316 12.85 -11.18 17.77
N GLN A 317 12.67 -12.14 16.88
CA GLN A 317 11.54 -13.04 17.04
C GLN A 317 11.85 -14.00 18.19
N ALA A 318 10.80 -14.54 18.82
CA ALA A 318 10.97 -15.61 19.78
C ALA A 318 11.70 -16.78 19.11
N SER A 319 12.94 -17.03 19.51
CA SER A 319 13.65 -18.21 19.06
C SER A 319 12.98 -19.43 19.68
N SER A 320 12.57 -20.40 18.85
CA SER A 320 12.40 -21.75 19.40
C SER A 320 13.77 -22.13 19.99
N THR A 321 13.80 -22.55 21.24
CA THR A 321 15.03 -23.10 21.82
C THR A 321 15.37 -24.33 20.99
N ALA A 322 16.17 -24.15 19.95
CA ALA A 322 16.47 -25.18 18.99
C ALA A 322 17.26 -26.27 19.71
N SER A 323 16.54 -27.33 20.10
CA SER A 323 17.15 -28.64 20.28
C SER A 323 17.84 -29.01 18.96
N PRO A 324 18.92 -29.81 18.98
CA PRO A 324 19.60 -30.22 17.76
C PRO A 324 18.58 -30.73 16.73
N THR A 325 18.76 -30.35 15.45
CA THR A 325 17.86 -30.73 14.36
C THR A 325 17.52 -32.21 14.49
N PRO A 326 16.25 -32.56 14.75
CA PRO A 326 15.90 -33.93 15.06
C PRO A 326 16.20 -34.82 13.86
N VAL A 327 16.73 -36.02 14.10
CA VAL A 327 16.90 -37.01 13.04
C VAL A 327 15.50 -37.36 12.51
N LEU A 328 15.29 -37.15 11.21
CA LEU A 328 14.02 -37.44 10.56
C LEU A 328 13.71 -38.94 10.68
N GLN A 329 12.46 -39.23 11.04
CA GLN A 329 11.93 -40.58 11.17
C GLN A 329 11.00 -40.86 9.99
N ASP A 330 10.61 -42.13 9.80
CA ASP A 330 9.60 -42.53 8.81
C ASP A 330 8.20 -42.08 9.26
N LYS A 331 7.92 -40.79 9.06
CA LYS A 331 6.71 -40.08 9.48
C LYS A 331 6.33 -39.04 8.44
N THR A 332 5.05 -38.71 8.38
CA THR A 332 4.56 -37.53 7.67
C THR A 332 4.77 -36.28 8.52
N TYR A 333 5.48 -35.29 7.98
CA TYR A 333 5.68 -33.98 8.59
C TYR A 333 4.76 -32.96 7.91
N VAL A 334 4.11 -32.12 8.70
CA VAL A 334 3.17 -31.09 8.23
C VAL A 334 3.63 -29.74 8.76
N VAL A 335 3.68 -28.74 7.88
CA VAL A 335 3.89 -27.33 8.22
C VAL A 335 2.61 -26.57 7.91
N LEU A 336 2.15 -25.78 8.87
CA LEU A 336 1.02 -24.89 8.71
C LEU A 336 1.55 -23.46 8.66
N ALA A 337 1.22 -22.74 7.60
CA ALA A 337 1.64 -21.34 7.42
C ALA A 337 0.42 -20.46 7.17
N VAL A 338 0.39 -19.29 7.82
CA VAL A 338 -0.65 -18.27 7.63
C VAL A 338 -0.20 -17.31 6.52
N PRO A 339 -0.96 -17.19 5.41
CA PRO A 339 -0.60 -16.36 4.26
C PRO A 339 -0.87 -14.86 4.49
N ASP A 340 -0.71 -14.04 3.45
CA ASP A 340 -1.12 -12.64 3.36
C ASP A 340 -0.40 -11.65 4.29
N GLY A 341 0.69 -12.08 4.94
CA GLY A 341 1.49 -11.23 5.83
C GLY A 341 2.23 -10.08 5.15
N ASP A 342 2.30 -10.06 3.81
CA ASP A 342 2.88 -8.99 3.01
C ASP A 342 1.99 -7.74 3.04
N ASN A 343 0.69 -7.94 3.28
CA ASN A 343 -0.33 -6.92 3.43
C ASN A 343 -0.47 -6.48 4.90
N LEU A 344 -0.02 -5.25 5.20
CA LEU A 344 -0.10 -4.66 6.53
C LEU A 344 -1.54 -4.43 7.00
N ASP A 345 -2.51 -4.31 6.09
CA ASP A 345 -3.94 -4.23 6.46
C ASP A 345 -4.42 -5.57 7.04
N PHE A 346 -3.96 -6.69 6.47
CA PHE A 346 -4.22 -8.02 7.01
C PHE A 346 -3.52 -8.20 8.36
N VAL A 347 -2.24 -7.80 8.45
CA VAL A 347 -1.46 -7.84 9.70
C VAL A 347 -2.15 -7.04 10.80
N ALA A 348 -2.59 -5.81 10.54
CA ALA A 348 -3.24 -4.98 11.55
C ALA A 348 -4.68 -5.40 11.91
N GLY A 349 -5.31 -6.25 11.09
CA GLY A 349 -6.69 -6.69 11.23
C GLY A 349 -6.80 -8.20 11.41
N ARG A 350 -7.11 -8.91 10.32
CA ARG A 350 -7.47 -10.33 10.36
C ARG A 350 -6.39 -11.23 10.96
N MET A 351 -5.11 -10.93 10.74
CA MET A 351 -4.01 -11.66 11.36
C MET A 351 -4.11 -11.60 12.89
N TRP A 352 -4.44 -10.44 13.45
CA TRP A 352 -4.60 -10.26 14.88
C TRP A 352 -5.77 -11.11 15.45
N ASP A 353 -6.87 -11.23 14.70
CA ASP A 353 -7.99 -12.10 15.08
C ASP A 353 -7.58 -13.57 15.13
N LEU A 354 -6.78 -14.02 14.15
CA LEU A 354 -6.23 -15.38 14.09
C LEU A 354 -5.21 -15.61 15.21
N TRP A 355 -4.33 -14.64 15.44
CA TRP A 355 -3.32 -14.65 16.51
C TRP A 355 -3.95 -14.76 17.90
N SER A 356 -5.18 -14.29 18.05
CA SER A 356 -5.92 -14.31 19.32
C SER A 356 -6.78 -15.57 19.52
N GLN A 357 -6.80 -16.51 18.57
CA GLN A 357 -7.59 -17.74 18.69
C GLN A 357 -6.95 -18.77 19.63
N SER A 358 -7.79 -19.54 20.33
CA SER A 358 -7.36 -20.56 21.31
C SER A 358 -6.49 -21.71 20.78
N PRO A 359 -6.47 -22.08 19.47
CA PRO A 359 -5.52 -23.07 18.96
C PRO A 359 -4.06 -22.59 18.98
N ARG A 360 -3.81 -21.28 18.99
CA ARG A 360 -2.44 -20.74 19.11
C ARG A 360 -1.85 -21.12 20.47
N GLY A 361 -0.60 -21.57 20.49
CA GLY A 361 0.06 -22.10 21.68
C GLY A 361 -0.10 -23.63 21.86
N ASN A 362 -1.02 -24.26 21.12
CA ASN A 362 -1.16 -25.73 21.09
C ASN A 362 -0.70 -26.34 19.76
N LEU A 363 -0.80 -25.58 18.66
CA LEU A 363 -0.31 -25.95 17.34
C LEU A 363 0.77 -24.95 16.91
N SER A 364 1.82 -25.44 16.23
CA SER A 364 2.83 -24.57 15.65
C SER A 364 2.34 -24.03 14.31
N PHE A 365 2.49 -22.72 14.15
CA PHE A 365 2.20 -22.01 12.92
C PHE A 365 3.41 -21.17 12.51
N ALA A 366 3.68 -21.18 11.20
CA ALA A 366 4.50 -20.16 10.56
C ALA A 366 3.63 -18.96 10.20
N TRP A 367 3.86 -17.83 10.85
CA TRP A 367 3.14 -16.59 10.64
C TRP A 367 3.93 -15.73 9.64
N SER A 368 3.37 -15.54 8.44
CA SER A 368 4.01 -14.65 7.48
C SER A 368 3.83 -13.19 7.93
N LEU A 369 4.88 -12.39 7.80
CA LEU A 369 4.88 -10.95 8.06
C LEU A 369 5.77 -10.24 7.02
N ASN A 370 5.47 -8.98 6.72
CA ASN A 370 6.32 -8.16 5.86
C ASN A 370 7.53 -7.65 6.66
N PRO A 371 8.78 -7.98 6.29
CA PRO A 371 9.98 -7.49 6.96
C PRO A 371 10.10 -5.96 7.00
N LEU A 372 9.43 -5.25 6.08
CA LEU A 372 9.39 -3.78 6.08
C LEU A 372 8.68 -3.17 7.29
N LEU A 373 7.99 -3.98 8.11
CA LEU A 373 7.40 -3.52 9.36
C LEU A 373 8.45 -2.89 10.30
N VAL A 374 9.74 -3.29 10.25
CA VAL A 374 10.83 -2.67 11.05
C VAL A 374 11.06 -1.18 10.74
N ASP A 375 10.51 -0.67 9.64
CA ASP A 375 10.57 0.75 9.29
C ASP A 375 9.19 1.39 9.16
N LEU A 376 8.22 0.67 8.59
CA LEU A 376 6.88 1.20 8.34
C LEU A 376 6.03 1.25 9.61
N ALA A 377 6.01 0.16 10.38
CA ALA A 377 5.21 0.06 11.59
C ALA A 377 5.86 -0.85 12.64
N PRO A 378 7.02 -0.47 13.22
CA PRO A 378 7.72 -1.31 14.21
C PRO A 378 6.85 -1.70 15.41
N PRO A 379 5.97 -0.82 15.93
CA PRO A 379 5.03 -1.23 16.97
C PRO A 379 4.12 -2.40 16.60
N LEU A 380 3.73 -2.52 15.33
CA LEU A 380 2.90 -3.63 14.89
C LEU A 380 3.70 -4.94 14.87
N LEU A 381 4.96 -4.90 14.43
CA LEU A 381 5.88 -6.05 14.53
C LEU A 381 6.11 -6.47 15.98
N ASP A 382 6.46 -5.52 16.84
CA ASP A 382 6.81 -5.78 18.23
C ASP A 382 5.60 -6.32 19.01
N MET A 383 4.36 -5.91 18.68
CA MET A 383 3.15 -6.51 19.27
C MET A 383 3.06 -8.02 19.05
N TYR A 384 3.49 -8.51 17.88
CA TYR A 384 3.54 -9.95 17.61
C TYR A 384 4.71 -10.61 18.32
N TYR A 385 5.91 -9.99 18.28
CA TYR A 385 7.11 -10.57 18.88
C TYR A 385 7.02 -10.65 20.41
N ASP A 386 6.56 -9.58 21.06
CA ASP A 386 6.41 -9.50 22.52
C ASP A 386 5.37 -10.50 23.06
N SER A 387 4.41 -10.93 22.22
CA SER A 387 3.36 -11.88 22.59
C SER A 387 3.54 -13.28 22.00
N ALA A 388 4.66 -13.52 21.30
CA ALA A 388 4.97 -14.81 20.70
C ALA A 388 5.28 -15.87 21.77
N THR A 389 4.85 -17.10 21.51
CA THR A 389 5.26 -18.28 22.29
C THR A 389 6.43 -18.96 21.58
N PRO A 390 7.17 -19.88 22.23
CA PRO A 390 8.30 -20.57 21.60
C PRO A 390 7.96 -21.44 20.38
N ILE A 391 6.67 -21.71 20.12
CA ILE A 391 6.21 -22.51 18.97
C ILE A 391 5.68 -21.66 17.81
N ASP A 392 5.61 -20.34 17.99
CA ASP A 392 5.32 -19.43 16.90
C ASP A 392 6.61 -19.16 16.13
N ARG A 393 6.55 -19.28 14.81
CA ARG A 393 7.65 -18.91 13.92
C ARG A 393 7.17 -17.81 13.00
N PHE A 394 7.96 -16.76 12.82
CA PHE A 394 7.71 -15.72 11.84
C PHE A 394 8.59 -15.93 10.62
N ILE A 395 7.98 -15.82 9.45
CA ILE A 395 8.63 -15.94 8.14
C ILE A 395 8.33 -14.69 7.32
N ALA A 396 9.21 -14.34 6.39
CA ALA A 396 8.95 -13.24 5.48
C ALA A 396 7.88 -13.63 4.47
N ALA A 397 6.85 -12.80 4.38
CA ALA A 397 5.77 -12.96 3.44
C ALA A 397 6.22 -12.73 1.98
N PRO A 398 5.38 -13.09 0.99
CA PRO A 398 5.72 -12.94 -0.41
C PRO A 398 6.12 -11.52 -0.83
N SER A 399 7.24 -11.30 -1.53
CA SER A 399 8.30 -12.26 -1.92
C SER A 399 9.64 -11.88 -1.26
N GLY A 400 9.57 -11.42 -0.01
CA GLY A 400 10.68 -10.79 0.70
C GLY A 400 10.25 -9.48 1.37
N ALA A 401 11.06 -8.43 1.24
CA ALA A 401 10.76 -7.11 1.77
C ALA A 401 9.83 -6.31 0.84
N GLY A 402 8.63 -6.88 0.58
CA GLY A 402 7.63 -6.36 -0.35
C GLY A 402 7.18 -7.39 -1.38
N TYR A 403 6.01 -7.15 -1.97
CA TYR A 403 5.40 -8.05 -2.93
C TYR A 403 5.89 -7.74 -4.35
N LEU A 404 6.60 -8.71 -4.92
CA LEU A 404 7.19 -8.68 -6.27
C LEU A 404 7.13 -10.08 -6.85
N TYR A 405 7.00 -10.18 -8.18
CA TYR A 405 7.13 -11.44 -8.91
C TYR A 405 8.56 -11.59 -9.43
N PRO A 406 9.34 -12.57 -8.91
CA PRO A 406 10.75 -12.69 -9.22
C PRO A 406 11.04 -12.85 -10.72
N ASP A 407 10.22 -13.62 -11.44
CA ASP A 407 10.45 -13.87 -12.87
C ASP A 407 10.03 -12.69 -13.78
N ASP A 408 9.26 -11.73 -13.25
CA ASP A 408 8.89 -10.49 -13.94
C ASP A 408 9.80 -9.31 -13.59
N ALA A 409 10.74 -9.50 -12.66
CA ALA A 409 11.67 -8.45 -12.28
C ALA A 409 12.52 -8.01 -13.48
N GLY A 410 12.60 -6.70 -13.69
CA GLY A 410 13.42 -6.14 -14.76
C GLY A 410 14.90 -6.54 -14.66
N THR A 411 15.62 -6.47 -15.79
CA THR A 411 17.03 -6.88 -15.86
C THR A 411 17.90 -6.17 -14.82
N GLY A 412 18.49 -6.93 -13.90
CA GLY A 412 19.34 -6.42 -12.82
C GLY A 412 18.59 -5.79 -11.65
N ASP A 413 17.26 -5.94 -11.56
CA ASP A 413 16.47 -5.54 -10.39
C ASP A 413 16.39 -6.63 -9.34
N LEU A 414 16.22 -7.91 -9.74
CA LEU A 414 16.05 -9.00 -8.78
C LEU A 414 17.22 -9.13 -7.79
N PRO A 415 18.50 -9.17 -8.20
CA PRO A 415 19.60 -9.27 -7.24
C PRO A 415 19.62 -8.11 -6.24
N ARG A 416 19.30 -6.88 -6.69
CA ARG A 416 19.23 -5.71 -5.82
C ARG A 416 18.04 -5.74 -4.86
N PHE A 417 16.91 -6.28 -5.31
CA PHE A 417 15.75 -6.50 -4.46
C PHE A 417 16.03 -7.57 -3.40
N VAL A 418 16.79 -8.61 -3.75
CA VAL A 418 17.24 -9.62 -2.77
C VAL A 418 18.22 -9.02 -1.76
N ASP A 419 19.22 -8.23 -2.19
CA ASP A 419 20.11 -7.50 -1.27
C ASP A 419 19.32 -6.59 -0.31
N PHE A 420 18.34 -5.88 -0.86
CA PHE A 420 17.42 -5.04 -0.08
C PHE A 420 16.64 -5.90 0.92
N THR A 421 16.04 -7.00 0.46
CA THR A 421 15.29 -7.95 1.27
C THR A 421 16.15 -8.51 2.40
N LYS A 422 17.38 -8.94 2.11
CA LYS A 422 18.30 -9.50 3.10
C LYS A 422 18.51 -8.56 4.28
N ARG A 423 18.69 -7.26 4.04
CA ARG A 423 18.86 -6.29 5.14
C ARG A 423 17.64 -6.22 6.06
N TYR A 424 16.44 -6.27 5.48
CA TYR A 424 15.20 -6.24 6.26
C TYR A 424 14.90 -7.57 6.94
N LEU A 425 15.28 -8.71 6.34
CA LEU A 425 15.27 -10.02 6.99
C LEU A 425 16.18 -10.03 8.22
N ASP A 426 17.42 -9.56 8.07
CA ASP A 426 18.40 -9.47 9.14
C ASP A 426 17.92 -8.52 10.26
N ALA A 427 17.27 -7.40 9.90
CA ALA A 427 16.70 -6.43 10.85
C ALA A 427 15.44 -6.92 11.57
N ALA A 428 14.63 -7.73 10.88
CA ALA A 428 13.40 -8.31 11.43
C ALA A 428 13.64 -9.66 12.12
N ASP A 429 14.84 -10.23 12.06
CA ASP A 429 15.15 -11.57 12.60
C ASP A 429 14.31 -12.68 11.92
N MET A 430 14.11 -12.56 10.61
CA MET A 430 13.43 -13.53 9.76
C MET A 430 14.45 -14.19 8.81
N ASP A 431 14.45 -15.51 8.70
CA ASP A 431 15.43 -16.28 7.92
C ASP A 431 14.81 -17.22 6.88
N VAL A 432 13.47 -17.26 6.80
CA VAL A 432 12.71 -18.01 5.81
C VAL A 432 11.87 -17.03 5.01
N VAL A 433 11.93 -17.15 3.68
CA VAL A 433 11.12 -16.35 2.75
C VAL A 433 10.10 -17.24 2.06
N TRP A 434 8.84 -16.84 2.11
CA TRP A 434 7.79 -17.40 1.26
C TRP A 434 7.82 -16.64 -0.07
N LEU A 435 8.00 -17.33 -1.20
CA LEU A 435 7.92 -16.72 -2.53
C LEU A 435 6.53 -16.88 -3.15
N LEU A 436 6.06 -15.83 -3.83
CA LEU A 436 4.94 -15.90 -4.77
C LEU A 436 5.38 -15.33 -6.12
N ASN A 437 4.86 -15.90 -7.19
CA ASN A 437 5.15 -15.48 -8.56
C ASN A 437 3.86 -15.23 -9.33
N ALA A 438 3.99 -14.69 -10.54
CA ALA A 438 2.86 -14.58 -11.45
C ALA A 438 2.19 -15.94 -11.61
N PHE A 439 0.87 -15.97 -11.50
CA PHE A 439 0.09 -17.20 -11.58
C PHE A 439 -0.79 -17.19 -12.84
N ALA A 440 -0.79 -18.30 -13.58
CA ALA A 440 -1.91 -18.67 -14.44
C ALA A 440 -2.91 -19.49 -13.59
N ALA A 441 -3.97 -20.04 -14.20
CA ALA A 441 -4.83 -21.04 -13.52
C ALA A 441 -4.08 -22.33 -13.08
N SER A 442 -2.76 -22.37 -13.26
CA SER A 442 -1.80 -23.32 -12.70
C SER A 442 -0.56 -22.57 -12.21
N GLU A 443 0.03 -23.05 -11.12
CA GLU A 443 1.31 -22.58 -10.56
C GLU A 443 2.40 -22.56 -11.65
N ILE A 444 3.09 -21.41 -11.82
CA ILE A 444 4.23 -21.29 -12.74
C ILE A 444 5.49 -21.59 -11.92
N PRO A 445 6.21 -22.69 -12.21
CA PRO A 445 7.45 -23.00 -11.49
C PRO A 445 8.47 -21.88 -11.67
N TYR A 446 9.16 -21.50 -10.59
CA TYR A 446 10.25 -20.53 -10.64
C TYR A 446 11.36 -20.97 -11.59
N THR A 447 11.95 -20.01 -12.31
CA THR A 447 13.19 -20.30 -13.05
C THR A 447 14.33 -20.63 -12.10
N SER A 448 15.26 -21.50 -12.53
CA SER A 448 16.45 -21.85 -11.72
C SER A 448 17.31 -20.63 -11.38
N ALA A 449 17.35 -19.62 -12.27
CA ALA A 449 18.07 -18.38 -12.05
C ALA A 449 17.43 -17.50 -10.96
N SER A 450 16.10 -17.44 -10.91
CA SER A 450 15.39 -16.74 -9.84
C SER A 450 15.63 -17.40 -8.48
N LEU A 451 15.53 -18.75 -8.42
CA LEU A 451 15.77 -19.49 -7.18
C LEU A 451 17.22 -19.34 -6.69
N SER A 452 18.23 -19.40 -7.58
CA SER A 452 19.63 -19.24 -7.17
C SER A 452 19.89 -17.86 -6.56
N THR A 453 19.23 -16.81 -7.09
CA THR A 453 19.41 -15.44 -6.59
C THR A 453 18.96 -15.27 -5.13
N TYR A 454 18.00 -16.07 -4.63
CA TYR A 454 17.53 -16.01 -3.23
C TYR A 454 18.34 -16.88 -2.25
N VAL A 455 19.15 -17.80 -2.77
CA VAL A 455 19.92 -18.76 -1.96
C VAL A 455 21.37 -18.30 -1.77
N ASP A 456 21.93 -17.61 -2.76
CA ASP A 456 23.23 -16.95 -2.69
C ASP A 456 23.18 -15.69 -1.79
#